data_AF-A0A9E4RF26-F1
#
_entry.id   AF-A0A9E4RF26-F1
#
_cell.length_a   1.000
_cell.length_b   1.000
_cell.length_c   1.000
_cell.angle_alpha   90.00
_cell.angle_beta   90.00
_cell.angle_gamma   90.00
#
_symmetry.space_group_name_H-M   'P 1'
#
loop_
_entity.id
_entity.type
_entity.pdbx_description
1 polymer ?
#
loop_
_entity_poly.entity_id
_entity_poly.type
_entity_poly.pdbx_seq_one_letter_code
_entity_poly.pdbx_strand_id
1 'polypeptide(L)' 'MYKEKAGTSVLDLELDDGSTIGDAGRRVLELHPSIIQEASRLMVAVNDEYQDHDYVLHDNDEIALIPPVSGGLF' A
#
# COMPACT_ATOMS: atom_id res chain seq x y z
N MET A 1 8.80 5.03 11.10
CA MET A 1 8.74 3.56 10.98
C MET A 1 8.57 3.02 9.54
N TYR A 2 7.65 3.51 8.69
CA TYR A 2 7.62 3.13 7.25
C TYR A 2 8.65 3.90 6.41
N LYS A 3 8.77 5.23 6.61
CA LYS A 3 9.78 6.09 5.96
C LYS A 3 11.23 5.62 6.17
N GLU A 4 11.54 5.03 7.32
CA GLU A 4 12.92 4.63 7.67
C GLU A 4 13.28 3.25 7.10
N LYS A 5 12.29 2.38 6.87
CA LYS A 5 12.50 1.04 6.30
C LYS A 5 12.44 1.03 4.76
N ALA A 6 11.64 1.92 4.18
CA ALA A 6 11.55 2.09 2.73
C ALA A 6 12.75 2.84 2.14
N GLY A 7 13.46 3.65 2.95
CA GLY A 7 14.50 4.55 2.46
C GLY A 7 13.99 5.69 1.57
N THR A 8 12.71 5.67 1.19
CA THR A 8 12.03 6.69 0.40
C THR A 8 10.60 6.89 0.91
N SER A 9 10.04 8.09 0.74
CA SER A 9 8.64 8.37 1.11
C SER A 9 7.65 8.06 -0.03
N VAL A 10 8.16 7.78 -1.23
CA VAL A 10 7.39 7.55 -2.46
C VAL A 10 8.09 6.43 -3.23
N LEU A 11 7.34 5.38 -3.59
CA LEU A 11 7.78 4.26 -4.40
C LEU A 11 6.98 4.28 -5.70
N ASP A 12 7.67 4.31 -6.83
CA ASP A 12 7.06 4.16 -8.14
C ASP A 12 6.83 2.66 -8.40
N LEU A 13 5.59 2.29 -8.75
CA LEU A 13 5.15 0.91 -8.91
C LEU A 13 4.52 0.74 -10.27
N GLU A 14 5.18 -0.01 -11.14
CA GLU A 14 4.58 -0.46 -12.39
C GLU A 14 3.64 -1.64 -12.11
N LEU A 15 2.37 -1.45 -12.42
CA LEU A 15 1.29 -2.41 -12.28
C LEU A 15 0.65 -2.66 -13.65
N ASP A 16 0.14 -3.87 -13.85
CA ASP A 16 -0.60 -4.20 -15.07
C ASP A 16 -1.94 -3.44 -15.11
N ASP A 17 -2.46 -3.19 -16.32
CA ASP A 17 -3.75 -2.55 -16.52
C ASP A 17 -4.88 -3.36 -15.85
N GLY A 18 -5.72 -2.70 -15.06
CA GLY A 18 -6.75 -3.35 -14.26
C GLY A 18 -6.26 -3.95 -12.93
N SER A 19 -5.02 -3.68 -12.52
CA SER A 19 -4.53 -4.08 -11.20
C SER A 19 -5.34 -3.46 -10.07
N THR A 20 -5.54 -4.24 -9.01
CA THR A 20 -6.26 -3.77 -7.82
C THR A 20 -5.32 -3.25 -6.75
N ILE A 21 -5.88 -2.59 -5.74
CA ILE A 21 -5.17 -2.26 -4.50
C ILE A 21 -4.52 -3.49 -3.88
N GLY A 22 -5.21 -4.64 -3.89
CA GLY A 22 -4.67 -5.91 -3.39
C GLY A 22 -3.42 -6.35 -4.15
N ASP A 23 -3.39 -6.15 -5.47
CA ASP A 23 -2.24 -6.48 -6.31
C ASP A 23 -1.08 -5.51 -6.08
N ALA A 24 -1.36 -4.21 -5.94
CA ALA A 24 -0.37 -3.22 -5.53
C ALA A 24 0.28 -3.58 -4.18
N GLY A 25 -0.53 -3.94 -3.18
CA GLY A 25 -0.06 -4.35 -1.87
C GLY A 25 0.80 -5.62 -1.91
N ARG A 26 0.44 -6.61 -2.73
CA ARG A 26 1.27 -7.80 -2.97
C ARG A 26 2.60 -7.45 -3.61
N ARG A 27 2.60 -6.57 -4.61
CA ARG A 27 3.81 -6.14 -5.30
C ARG A 27 4.77 -5.41 -4.36
N VAL A 28 4.25 -4.54 -3.49
CA VAL A 28 5.03 -3.89 -2.43
C VAL A 28 5.60 -4.91 -1.45
N LEU A 29 4.80 -5.92 -1.06
CA LEU A 29 5.25 -7.01 -0.17
C LEU A 29 6.40 -7.82 -0.78
N GLU A 30 6.36 -8.10 -2.08
CA GLU A 30 7.44 -8.80 -2.79
C GLU A 30 8.73 -7.97 -2.86
N LEU A 31 8.60 -6.67 -3.17
CA LEU A 31 9.74 -5.76 -3.29
C LEU A 31 10.35 -5.42 -1.91
N HIS A 32 9.48 -5.27 -0.91
CA HIS A 32 9.85 -4.80 0.43
C HIS A 32 9.10 -5.56 1.54
N PRO A 33 9.43 -6.84 1.76
CA PRO A 33 8.80 -7.66 2.80
C PRO A 33 9.06 -7.15 4.23
N SER A 34 9.99 -6.21 4.40
CA SER A 34 10.30 -5.56 5.68
C SER A 34 9.33 -4.42 6.05
N ILE A 35 8.59 -3.89 5.06
CA ILE A 35 7.65 -2.77 5.18
C ILE A 35 6.26 -3.29 5.52
N ILE A 36 5.77 -4.27 4.77
CA ILE A 36 4.46 -4.89 4.94
C ILE A 36 4.69 -6.36 5.28
N GLN A 37 3.99 -6.90 6.28
CA GLN A 37 4.03 -8.35 6.58
C GLN A 37 2.83 -9.10 5.99
N GLU A 38 1.69 -8.43 5.87
CA GLU A 38 0.47 -8.96 5.27
C GLU A 38 -0.24 -7.86 4.48
N ALA A 39 -0.40 -8.04 3.17
CA ALA A 39 -1.15 -7.12 2.31
C ALA A 39 -2.63 -6.99 2.75
N SER A 40 -3.22 -8.09 3.23
CA SER A 40 -4.62 -8.16 3.68
C SER A 40 -4.94 -7.28 4.88
N ARG A 41 -3.94 -6.84 5.65
CA ARG A 41 -4.10 -5.98 6.82
C ARG A 41 -3.78 -4.51 6.54
N LEU A 42 -3.36 -4.21 5.33
CA LEU A 42 -3.00 -2.87 4.92
C LEU A 42 -4.26 -2.08 4.56
N MET A 43 -4.42 -0.89 5.13
CA MET A 43 -5.42 0.06 4.63
C MET A 43 -4.76 0.86 3.52
N VAL A 44 -5.49 1.11 2.45
CA VAL A 44 -4.99 1.91 1.33
C VAL A 44 -5.98 3.04 1.08
N ALA A 45 -5.44 4.24 0.94
CA ALA A 45 -6.20 5.38 0.44
C ALA A 45 -5.75 5.68 -0.98
N VAL A 46 -6.72 5.88 -1.88
CA VAL A 46 -6.51 6.31 -3.26
C VAL A 46 -7.03 7.73 -3.36
N ASN A 47 -6.17 8.68 -3.75
CA ASN A 47 -6.51 10.10 -3.85
C ASN A 47 -7.15 10.66 -2.55
N ASP A 48 -6.56 10.34 -1.39
CA ASP A 48 -7.02 10.75 -0.04
C ASP A 48 -8.31 10.06 0.46
N GLU A 49 -8.89 9.12 -0.30
CA GLU A 49 -10.08 8.36 0.08
C GLU A 49 -9.76 6.89 0.34
N TYR A 50 -10.24 6.34 1.47
CA TYR A 50 -10.06 4.91 1.77
C TYR A 50 -10.84 4.05 0.78
N GLN A 51 -10.16 3.06 0.20
CA GLN A 51 -10.76 2.14 -0.76
C GLN A 51 -10.56 0.68 -0.32
N ASP A 52 -11.45 -0.18 -0.79
CA ASP A 52 -11.36 -1.63 -0.59
C ASP A 52 -10.27 -2.27 -1.46
N HIS A 53 -9.80 -3.46 -1.08
CA HIS A 53 -8.73 -4.15 -1.83
C HIS A 53 -9.11 -4.53 -3.26
N ASP A 54 -10.41 -4.63 -3.56
CA ASP A 54 -10.93 -4.91 -4.90
C ASP A 54 -11.03 -3.65 -5.78
N TYR A 55 -10.67 -2.46 -5.26
CA TYR A 55 -10.64 -1.23 -6.05
C TYR A 55 -9.59 -1.33 -7.16
N VAL A 56 -10.03 -1.08 -8.39
CA VAL A 56 -9.18 -1.07 -9.58
C VAL A 56 -8.45 0.26 -9.66
N LEU A 57 -7.11 0.20 -9.69
CA LEU A 57 -6.26 1.37 -9.83
C LEU A 57 -6.23 1.84 -11.28
N HIS A 58 -6.22 3.16 -11.46
CA HIS A 58 -6.11 3.80 -12.75
C HIS A 58 -4.78 4.55 -12.87
N ASP A 59 -4.42 4.89 -14.10
CA ASP A 59 -3.24 5.70 -14.38
C ASP A 59 -3.34 7.06 -13.66
N ASN A 60 -2.26 7.47 -12.99
CA ASN A 60 -2.16 8.65 -12.13
C ASN A 60 -2.87 8.57 -10.76
N ASP A 61 -3.36 7.40 -10.34
CA ASP A 61 -3.84 7.24 -8.97
C ASP A 61 -2.67 7.31 -7.96
N GLU A 62 -2.77 8.23 -7.01
CA GLU A 62 -1.85 8.27 -5.88
C GLU A 62 -2.37 7.36 -4.76
N ILE A 63 -1.59 6.35 -4.41
CA ILE A 63 -1.91 5.42 -3.33
C ILE A 63 -1.09 5.70 -2.07
N ALA A 64 -1.77 5.84 -0.94
CA ALA A 64 -1.16 5.91 0.37
C ALA A 64 -1.33 4.57 1.09
N LEU A 65 -0.21 3.91 1.38
CA LEU A 65 -0.17 2.72 2.21
C LEU A 65 -0.28 3.15 3.68
N ILE A 66 -1.46 2.95 4.26
CA ILE A 66 -1.75 3.32 5.64
C ILE A 66 -1.58 2.07 6.50
N PRO A 67 -0.47 1.97 7.26
CA PRO A 67 -0.34 0.85 8.18
C PRO A 67 -1.46 0.90 9.21
N PRO A 68 -1.91 -0.26 9.71
CA PRO A 68 -2.78 -0.27 10.87
C PRO A 68 -2.08 0.52 11.98
N VAL A 69 -2.71 1.62 12.40
CA VAL A 69 -2.20 2.43 13.49
C VAL A 69 -2.06 1.51 14.69
N SER A 70 -0.83 1.33 15.18
CA SER A 70 -0.55 0.65 16.45
C SER A 70 -1.01 1.54 17.59
N GLY A 71 -2.32 1.78 17.69
CA GLY A 71 -2.97 2.52 18.75
C GLY A 71 -3.46 1.55 19.81
N GLY A 72 -2.56 1.17 20.73
CA GLY A 72 -2.90 0.64 22.05
C GLY A 72 -2.85 -0.88 22.19
N LEU A 73 -1.65 -1.43 22.41
CA LEU A 73 -1.53 -2.45 23.45
C LEU A 73 -1.31 -1.67 24.75
N PHE A 74 -2.38 -1.43 25.50
CA PHE A 74 -2.27 -1.16 26.94
C PHE A 74 -1.86 -2.44 27.66
#